data_AF-A0A4Q5TUH8-F1
#
_entry.id   AF-A0A4Q5TUH8-F1
#
_cell.length_a   1.000
_cell.length_b   1.000
_cell.length_c   1.000
_cell.angle_alpha   90.00
_cell.angle_beta   90.00
_cell.angle_gamma   90.00
#
_symmetry.space_group_name_H-M   'P 1'
#
loop_
_entity.id
_entity.type
_entity.pdbx_description
1 polymer ?
#
loop_
_entity_poly.entity_id
_entity_poly.type
_entity_poly.pdbx_seq_one_letter_code
_entity_poly.pdbx_strand_id
1 'polypeptide(L)'
;MPSLKALAYDCRHATRLIEKKQYEGISLRHNLQLKYHLSGCASCRLYHQQSLLISRVMKDMVNGAGVKAAGLTDADKETMQASIETQMRKG
;
A
#
# COMPACT_ATOMS: atom_id res chain seq x y z
N MET A 1 28.94 1.69 -18.47
CA MET A 1 28.27 0.75 -17.55
C MET A 1 28.24 1.39 -16.17
N PRO A 2 27.09 1.55 -15.51
CA PRO A 2 27.06 2.13 -14.17
C PRO A 2 27.76 1.16 -13.20
N SER A 3 28.61 1.70 -12.32
CA SER A 3 29.44 0.92 -11.40
C SER A 3 28.59 0.17 -10.36
N LEU A 4 29.14 -0.91 -9.78
CA LEU A 4 28.52 -1.64 -8.66
C LEU A 4 28.18 -0.74 -7.46
N LYS A 5 28.90 0.39 -7.30
CA LYS A 5 28.57 1.43 -6.30
C LYS A 5 27.31 2.22 -6.65
N ALA A 6 26.97 2.40 -7.92
CA ALA A 6 25.71 3.00 -8.37
C ALA A 6 24.50 2.05 -8.20
N LEU A 7 24.75 0.76 -7.94
CA LEU A 7 23.72 -0.25 -7.62
C LEU A 7 23.52 -0.42 -6.10
N ALA A 8 24.44 0.10 -5.28
CA ALA A 8 24.26 0.20 -3.84
C ALA A 8 23.27 1.33 -3.53
N TYR A 9 21.99 0.97 -3.56
CA TYR A 9 20.90 1.82 -3.06
C TYR A 9 21.13 2.09 -1.57
N ASP A 10 21.07 3.34 -1.11
CA ASP A 10 21.17 3.60 0.32
C ASP A 10 19.88 3.18 1.06
N CYS A 11 19.98 2.98 2.38
CA CYS A 11 18.87 2.51 3.19
C CYS A 11 17.64 3.44 3.13
N ARG A 12 17.83 4.76 2.96
CA ARG A 12 16.73 5.73 2.89
C ARG A 12 15.94 5.56 1.60
N HIS A 13 16.61 5.31 0.49
CA HIS A 13 15.93 5.02 -0.75
C HIS A 13 15.25 3.64 -0.70
N ALA A 14 15.88 2.65 -0.06
CA ALA A 14 15.29 1.32 0.11
C ALA A 14 13.99 1.37 0.93
N THR A 15 13.96 2.09 2.06
CA THR A 15 12.74 2.28 2.87
C THR A 15 11.66 2.99 2.07
N ARG A 16 12.00 4.04 1.31
CA ARG A 16 11.03 4.71 0.42
C ARG A 16 10.41 3.76 -0.61
N LEU A 17 11.20 2.87 -1.22
CA LEU A 17 10.67 1.88 -2.19
C LEU A 17 9.84 0.80 -1.51
N ILE A 18 10.19 0.39 -0.28
CA ILE A 18 9.40 -0.54 0.53
C ILE A 18 8.00 0.03 0.76
N GLU A 19 7.92 1.26 1.25
CA GLU A 19 6.64 1.93 1.49
C GLU A 19 5.87 2.14 0.19
N LYS A 20 6.53 2.64 -0.87
CA LYS A 20 5.88 2.84 -2.16
C LYS A 20 5.27 1.54 -2.69
N LYS A 21 5.98 0.41 -2.59
CA LYS A 21 5.51 -0.91 -3.06
C LYS A 21 4.23 -1.40 -2.35
N GLN A 22 3.96 -0.93 -1.14
CA GLN A 22 2.78 -1.38 -0.37
C GLN A 22 1.50 -0.66 -0.75
N TYR A 23 1.59 0.62 -1.15
CA TYR A 23 0.44 1.42 -1.56
C TYR A 23 0.30 1.53 -3.08
N GLU A 24 1.41 1.40 -3.81
CA GLU A 24 1.50 1.50 -5.26
C GLU A 24 2.43 0.42 -5.84
N GLY A 25 2.37 0.22 -7.16
CA GLY A 25 3.40 -0.54 -7.85
C GLY A 25 4.76 0.17 -7.87
N ILE A 26 5.85 -0.59 -7.94
CA ILE A 26 7.17 -0.09 -8.32
C ILE A 26 7.61 -0.70 -9.65
N SER A 27 8.39 0.03 -10.43
CA SER A 27 8.92 -0.48 -11.70
C SER A 27 9.80 -1.73 -11.50
N LEU A 28 9.94 -2.55 -12.54
CA LEU A 28 10.77 -3.76 -12.52
C LEU A 28 12.21 -3.47 -12.10
N ARG A 29 12.78 -2.36 -12.59
CA ARG A 29 14.11 -1.90 -12.22
C ARG A 29 14.23 -1.61 -10.72
N HIS A 30 13.28 -0.85 -10.16
CA HIS A 30 13.27 -0.56 -8.73
C HIS A 30 13.06 -1.81 -7.88
N ASN A 31 12.26 -2.77 -8.37
CA ASN A 31 12.06 -4.05 -7.69
C ASN A 31 13.35 -4.88 -7.62
N LEU A 32 14.09 -4.99 -8.72
CA LEU A 32 15.38 -5.69 -8.77
C LEU A 32 16.41 -5.02 -7.84
N GLN A 33 16.51 -3.68 -7.89
CA GLN A 33 17.39 -2.92 -7.00
C GLN A 33 17.04 -3.13 -5.53
N LEU A 34 15.76 -3.08 -5.18
CA LEU A 34 15.30 -3.31 -3.82
C LEU A 34 15.62 -4.74 -3.35
N LYS A 35 15.39 -5.76 -4.19
CA LYS A 35 15.75 -7.15 -3.89
C LYS A 35 17.25 -7.30 -3.61
N TYR A 36 18.09 -6.68 -4.45
CA TYR A 36 19.53 -6.68 -4.23
C TYR A 36 19.90 -6.05 -2.88
N HIS A 37 19.38 -4.85 -2.57
CA HIS A 37 19.64 -4.20 -1.29
C HIS A 37 19.19 -5.05 -0.09
N LEU A 38 17.99 -5.63 -0.16
CA LEU A 38 17.47 -6.49 0.90
C LEU A 38 18.30 -7.76 1.10
N SER A 39 19.00 -8.27 0.08
CA SER A 39 19.91 -9.41 0.27
C SER A 39 21.13 -9.06 1.15
N GLY A 40 21.58 -7.80 1.12
CA GLY A 40 22.78 -7.34 1.83
C GLY A 40 22.52 -6.55 3.12
N CYS A 41 21.32 -6.00 3.33
CA CYS A 41 21.02 -5.15 4.48
C CYS A 41 20.01 -5.80 5.43
N ALA A 42 20.47 -6.22 6.61
CA ALA A 42 19.61 -6.82 7.64
C ALA A 42 18.55 -5.83 8.17
N SER A 43 18.93 -4.59 8.43
CA SER A 43 18.01 -3.58 8.97
C SER A 43 16.85 -3.28 8.01
N CYS A 44 17.13 -3.17 6.71
CA CYS A 44 16.07 -2.94 5.72
C CYS A 44 15.19 -4.19 5.51
N ARG A 45 15.72 -5.41 5.68
CA ARG A 45 14.90 -6.64 5.73
C ARG A 45 13.95 -6.63 6.91
N LEU A 46 14.45 -6.31 8.10
CA LEU A 46 13.63 -6.22 9.30
C LEU A 46 12.55 -5.15 9.14
N TYR A 47 12.92 -3.96 8.66
CA TYR A 47 11.97 -2.89 8.36
C TYR A 47 10.90 -3.33 7.36
N HIS A 48 11.27 -4.03 6.28
CA HIS A 48 10.30 -4.55 5.31
C HIS A 48 9.29 -5.52 5.96
N GLN A 49 9.76 -6.44 6.81
CA GLN A 49 8.90 -7.36 7.54
C GLN A 49 7.97 -6.63 8.52
N GLN A 50 8.51 -5.67 9.28
CA GLN A 50 7.76 -4.86 10.23
C GLN A 50 6.67 -4.04 9.52
N SER A 51 7.02 -3.39 8.42
CA SER A 51 6.09 -2.59 7.63
C SER A 51 4.93 -3.45 7.12
N LEU A 52 5.21 -4.65 6.58
CA LEU A 52 4.15 -5.59 6.16
C LEU A 52 3.27 -6.07 7.32
N LEU A 53 3.86 -6.32 8.48
CA LEU A 53 3.10 -6.72 9.68
C LEU A 53 2.16 -5.60 10.12
N ILE A 54 2.64 -4.36 10.19
CA ILE A 54 1.82 -3.19 10.54
C ILE A 54 0.66 -3.05 9.56
N SER A 55 0.91 -3.12 8.25
CA SER A 55 -0.16 -3.02 7.26
C SER A 55 -1.21 -4.13 7.42
N ARG A 56 -0.79 -5.35 7.77
CA ARG A 56 -1.71 -6.46 8.02
C ARG A 56 -2.54 -6.21 9.28
N VAL A 57 -1.89 -5.87 10.41
CA VAL A 57 -2.56 -5.60 11.68
C VAL A 57 -3.57 -4.47 11.52
N MET A 58 -3.23 -3.40 10.80
CA MET A 58 -4.18 -2.32 10.52
C MET A 58 -5.40 -2.80 9.73
N LYS A 59 -5.20 -3.62 8.69
CA LYS A 59 -6.30 -4.22 7.92
C LYS A 59 -7.16 -5.13 8.80
N ASP A 60 -6.53 -5.96 9.61
CA ASP A 60 -7.22 -6.88 10.51
C ASP A 60 -7.93 -6.15 11.65
N MET A 61 -7.45 -4.99 12.11
CA MET A 61 -8.17 -4.14 13.06
C MET A 61 -9.44 -3.55 12.44
N VAL A 62 -9.37 -3.07 11.19
CA VAL A 62 -10.54 -2.56 10.46
C VAL A 62 -11.55 -3.69 10.18
N ASN A 63 -11.07 -4.89 9.87
CA ASN A 63 -11.92 -6.03 9.48
C ASN A 63 -12.39 -6.92 10.66
N GLY A 64 -11.63 -6.96 11.75
CA GLY A 64 -11.74 -7.92 12.86
C GLY A 64 -12.20 -7.31 14.18
N ALA A 65 -12.15 -5.99 14.35
CA ALA A 65 -13.12 -5.34 15.22
C ALA A 65 -14.50 -5.75 14.69
N GLY A 66 -15.42 -6.18 15.55
CA GLY A 66 -16.77 -6.64 15.19
C GLY A 66 -17.67 -5.56 14.58
N VAL A 67 -17.13 -4.70 13.71
CA VAL A 67 -17.81 -3.90 12.73
C VAL A 67 -18.44 -4.87 11.71
N LYS A 68 -19.48 -5.58 12.15
CA LYS A 68 -20.53 -6.01 11.24
C LYS A 68 -20.92 -4.76 10.46
N ALA A 69 -20.59 -4.75 9.17
CA ALA A 69 -20.88 -3.70 8.21
C ALA A 69 -20.20 -2.34 8.47
N ALA A 70 -18.91 -2.23 8.14
CA ALA A 70 -18.37 -0.99 7.55
C ALA A 70 -18.80 -0.85 6.07
N GLY A 71 -19.96 -1.43 5.73
CA GLY A 71 -20.60 -1.29 4.44
C GLY A 71 -21.67 -0.21 4.57
N LEU A 72 -21.99 0.40 3.44
CA LEU A 72 -23.14 1.29 3.34
C LEU A 72 -24.38 0.57 3.86
N THR A 73 -25.09 1.20 4.79
CA THR A 73 -26.41 0.73 5.20
C THR A 73 -27.35 0.80 4.00
N ASP A 74 -28.45 0.06 4.04
CA ASP A 74 -29.41 0.14 2.93
C ASP A 74 -30.01 1.56 2.81
N ALA A 75 -30.12 2.29 3.92
CA ALA A 75 -30.48 3.71 3.92
C ALA A 75 -29.45 4.59 3.20
N ASP A 76 -28.15 4.32 3.37
CA ASP A 76 -27.10 5.05 2.65
C ASP A 76 -27.17 4.79 1.14
N LYS A 77 -27.47 3.54 0.73
CA LYS A 77 -27.62 3.16 -0.69
C LYS A 77 -28.82 3.84 -1.33
N GLU A 78 -29.98 3.84 -0.65
CA GLU A 78 -31.19 4.51 -1.14
C GLU A 78 -30.96 6.01 -1.31
N THR A 79 -30.30 6.65 -0.34
CA THR A 79 -29.99 8.09 -0.40
C THR A 79 -29.09 8.43 -1.60
N MET A 80 -28.12 7.57 -1.90
CA MET A 80 -27.25 7.74 -3.07
C MET A 80 -27.97 7.48 -4.39
N GLN A 81 -28.83 6.47 -4.47
CA GLN A 81 -29.64 6.22 -5.67
C GLN A 81 -30.56 7.40 -6.00
N ALA A 82 -31.27 7.94 -5.00
CA ALA A 82 -32.13 9.11 -5.18
C ALA A 82 -31.33 10.34 -5.67
N SER A 83 -30.11 10.51 -5.17
CA SER A 83 -29.21 11.60 -5.59
C SER A 83 -28.77 11.45 -7.05
N ILE A 84 -28.45 10.22 -7.49
CA ILE A 84 -28.08 9.92 -8.87
C ILE A 84 -29.27 10.19 -9.81
N GLU A 85 -30.46 9.70 -9.49
CA GLU A 85 -31.68 9.91 -10.29
C GLU A 85 -32.04 11.40 -10.41
N THR A 86 -31.91 12.13 -9.31
CA THR A 86 -32.16 13.58 -9.30
C THR A 86 -31.20 14.33 -10.23
N GLN A 87 -29.93 13.93 -10.30
CA GLN A 87 -28.95 14.54 -11.19
C GLN A 87 -29.16 14.13 -12.65
N MET A 88 -29.52 12.87 -12.90
CA MET A 88 -29.84 12.37 -14.25
C MET A 88 -31.08 13.05 -14.85
N ARG A 89 -32.06 13.46 -14.02
CA ARG A 89 -33.26 14.18 -14.48
C ARG A 89 -33.04 15.68 -14.71
N LYS A 90 -31.91 16.23 -14.24
CA LYS A 90 -31.55 17.65 -14.40
C LYS A 90 -30.71 17.92 -15.66
N GLY A 91 -30.21 16.88 -16.33
CA GLY A 91 -29.55 16.95 -17.64
C GLY A 91 -30.52 16.62 -18.76
#